data_AF-A0A929ZBN3-F1
#
_entry.id   AF-A0A929ZBN3-F1
#
_cell.length_a   1.000
_cell.length_b   1.000
_cell.length_c   1.000
_cell.angle_alpha   90.00
_cell.angle_beta   90.00
_cell.angle_gamma   90.00
#
_symmetry.space_group_name_H-M   'P 1'
#
loop_
_entity.id
_entity.type
_entity.pdbx_description
1 polymer ?
#
loop_
_entity_poly.entity_id
_entity_poly.type
_entity_poly.pdbx_seq_one_letter_code
_entity_poly.pdbx_strand_id
1 'polypeptide(L)' 'MKKSFFRTCSNRKTFYVMESGNLIIDKIAREKYLKNLWVLYQKKYEYAQPIDYETVMYSILVLFKIVEL' A
#
# COMPACT_ATOMS: atom_id res chain seq x y z
N MET A 1 6.83 -8.41 11.64
CA MET A 1 6.51 -7.35 10.65
C MET A 1 6.71 -5.94 11.21
N LYS A 2 6.03 -5.55 12.31
CA LYS A 2 6.16 -4.22 12.94
C LYS A 2 7.61 -3.77 13.20
N LYS A 3 8.40 -4.57 13.95
CA LYS A 3 9.81 -4.23 14.23
C LYS A 3 10.64 -3.94 12.96
N SER A 4 10.46 -4.74 11.91
CA SER A 4 11.14 -4.56 10.63
C SER A 4 10.68 -3.31 9.89
N PHE A 5 9.38 -2.98 9.97
CA PHE A 5 8.83 -1.74 9.42
C PHE A 5 9.43 -0.52 10.12
N PHE A 6 9.40 -0.47 11.46
CA PHE A 6 10.00 0.59 12.26
C PHE A 6 11.50 0.78 11.97
N ARG A 7 12.27 -0.33 11.93
CA ARG A 7 13.69 -0.26 11.60
C ARG A 7 13.93 0.31 10.20
N THR A 8 13.07 -0.05 9.24
CA THR A 8 13.16 0.48 7.87
C THR A 8 12.84 1.97 7.82
N CYS A 9 11.76 2.42 8.47
CA CYS A 9 11.43 3.84 8.57
C CYS A 9 12.53 4.65 9.26
N SER A 10 13.14 4.09 10.30
CA SER A 10 14.29 4.71 10.98
C SER A 10 15.48 4.89 10.05
N ASN A 11 15.91 3.81 9.39
CA ASN A 11 17.05 3.84 8.47
C ASN A 11 16.84 4.79 7.29
N ARG A 12 15.59 4.93 6.82
CA ARG A 12 15.24 5.80 5.69
C ARG A 12 14.82 7.21 6.09
N LYS A 13 14.80 7.53 7.39
CA LYS A 13 14.31 8.82 7.93
C LYS A 13 12.88 9.14 7.49
N THR A 14 12.00 8.14 7.46
CA THR A 14 10.60 8.25 7.03
C THR A 14 9.61 7.94 8.17
N PHE A 15 9.90 8.37 9.40
CA PHE A 15 9.00 8.16 10.54
C PHE A 15 7.63 8.83 10.37
N TYR A 16 7.54 9.92 9.61
CA TYR A 16 6.27 10.61 9.30
C TYR A 16 5.22 9.67 8.68
N VAL A 17 5.64 8.55 8.08
CA VAL A 17 4.74 7.52 7.53
C VAL A 17 3.89 6.87 8.62
N MET A 18 4.36 6.83 9.87
CA MET A 18 3.55 6.34 11.01
C MET A 18 2.37 7.26 11.30
N GLU A 19 2.54 8.57 11.17
CA GLU A 19 1.51 9.56 11.49
C GLU A 19 0.60 9.86 10.30
N SER A 20 1.19 9.96 9.11
CA SER A 20 0.50 10.35 7.87
C SER A 20 0.09 9.16 7.00
N GLY A 21 0.36 7.92 7.43
CA GLY A 21 0.21 6.73 6.59
C GLY A 21 -1.21 6.53 6.07
N ASN A 22 -2.24 6.71 6.89
CA ASN A 22 -3.64 6.64 6.47
C ASN A 22 -3.97 7.67 5.37
N LEU A 23 -3.44 8.90 5.47
CA LEU A 23 -3.61 9.95 4.47
C LEU A 23 -2.84 9.65 3.18
N ILE A 24 -1.64 9.07 3.28
CA ILE A 24 -0.86 8.62 2.13
C ILE A 24 -1.61 7.50 1.39
N ILE A 25 -2.15 6.53 2.12
CA ILE A 25 -2.92 5.42 1.56
C ILE A 25 -4.19 5.92 0.86
N ASP A 26 -4.93 6.87 1.45
CA ASP A 26 -6.11 7.47 0.80
C ASP A 26 -5.74 8.20 -0.49
N LYS A 27 -4.62 8.95 -0.51
CA LYS A 27 -4.11 9.59 -1.72
C LYS A 27 -3.78 8.58 -2.81
N ILE A 28 -3.10 7.48 -2.46
CA ILE A 28 -2.77 6.39 -3.38
C ILE A 28 -4.06 5.78 -3.94
N ALA A 29 -5.06 5.48 -3.09
CA ALA A 29 -6.30 4.85 -3.50
C ALA A 29 -7.10 5.68 -4.52
N ARG A 30 -7.02 7.02 -4.42
CA ARG A 30 -7.70 7.95 -5.32
C ARG A 30 -6.93 8.25 -6.60
N GLU A 31 -5.67 7.81 -6.71
CA GLU A 31 -4.82 8.11 -7.86
C GLU A 31 -5.17 7.23 -9.07
N LYS A 32 -5.83 7.84 -10.06
CA LYS A 32 -6.31 7.15 -11.26
C LYS A 32 -5.17 6.53 -12.07
N TYR A 33 -4.00 7.17 -12.09
CA TYR A 33 -2.85 6.64 -12.81
C TYR A 33 -2.38 5.29 -12.23
N LEU A 34 -2.36 5.16 -10.90
CA LEU A 34 -1.96 3.91 -10.24
C LEU A 34 -2.97 2.79 -10.49
N LYS A 35 -4.27 3.09 -10.50
CA LYS A 35 -5.30 2.13 -10.89
C LYS A 35 -5.10 1.63 -12.33
N ASN A 36 -4.77 2.53 -13.26
CA ASN A 36 -4.48 2.14 -14.65
C ASN A 36 -3.23 1.26 -14.76
N LEU A 37 -2.16 1.57 -14.01
CA LEU A 37 -0.97 0.72 -13.95
C LEU A 37 -1.29 -0.67 -13.42
N TRP A 38 -2.17 -0.79 -12.41
CA TRP A 38 -2.62 -2.08 -11.91
C TRP A 38 -3.36 -2.89 -12.98
N VAL A 39 -4.28 -2.28 -13.72
CA VAL A 39 -4.99 -2.94 -14.83
C VAL A 39 -4.02 -3.44 -15.90
N LEU A 40 -2.99 -2.66 -16.24
CA LEU A 40 -1.95 -3.11 -17.18
C LEU A 40 -1.16 -4.29 -16.63
N TYR A 41 -0.89 -4.31 -15.33
CA TYR A 41 -0.23 -5.42 -14.66
C TYR A 41 -1.07 -6.70 -14.71
N GLN A 42 -2.37 -6.62 -14.42
CA GLN A 42 -3.30 -7.76 -14.50
C GLN A 42 -3.41 -8.35 -15.91
N LYS A 43 -3.27 -7.53 -16.96
CA LYS A 43 -3.21 -8.02 -18.35
C LYS A 43 -1.96 -8.85 -18.63
N LYS A 44 -0.86 -8.58 -17.93
CA LYS A 44 0.43 -9.25 -18.12
C LYS A 44 0.55 -10.53 -17.29
N TYR A 45 -0.10 -10.60 -16.13
CA TYR A 45 0.09 -11.67 -15.16
C TYR A 45 -1.24 -12.29 -14.74
N GLU A 46 -1.43 -13.56 -15.10
CA GLU A 46 -2.69 -14.29 -14.89
C GLU A 46 -3.08 -14.39 -13.41
N TYR A 47 -2.12 -14.61 -12.51
CA TYR A 47 -2.39 -14.69 -11.06
C TYR A 47 -2.93 -13.38 -10.47
N ALA A 48 -2.76 -12.24 -11.13
CA ALA A 48 -3.23 -10.94 -10.66
C ALA A 48 -4.64 -10.60 -11.18
N GLN A 49 -5.15 -11.32 -12.19
CA GLN A 49 -6.49 -11.13 -12.76
C GLN A 49 -7.62 -11.10 -11.70
N PRO A 50 -7.67 -12.00 -10.70
CA PRO A 50 -8.80 -12.03 -9.77
C PRO A 50 -8.73 -10.94 -8.68
N ILE A 51 -7.67 -10.11 -8.65
CA ILE A 51 -7.42 -9.14 -7.58
C ILE A 51 -7.68 -7.73 -8.12
N ASP A 52 -8.85 -7.15 -7.83
CA ASP A 52 -9.13 -5.77 -8.20
C ASP A 52 -8.30 -4.75 -7.38
N TYR A 53 -8.24 -3.51 -7.88
CA TYR A 53 -7.42 -2.46 -7.28
C TYR A 53 -7.89 -2.10 -5.87
N GLU A 54 -9.21 -2.11 -5.66
CA GLU A 54 -9.87 -1.86 -4.40
C GLU A 54 -9.46 -2.89 -3.33
N THR A 55 -9.38 -4.17 -3.69
CA THR A 55 -8.89 -5.25 -2.84
C THR A 55 -7.43 -5.07 -2.48
N VAL A 56 -6.58 -4.62 -3.41
CA VAL A 56 -5.18 -4.27 -3.13
C VAL A 56 -5.11 -3.13 -2.11
N MET A 57 -5.88 -2.06 -2.30
CA MET A 57 -5.87 -0.92 -1.38
C MET A 57 -6.40 -1.28 0.00
N TYR A 58 -7.45 -2.09 0.08
CA TYR A 58 -7.96 -2.63 1.34
C TYR A 58 -6.88 -3.47 2.06
N SER A 59 -6.19 -4.34 1.33
CA SER A 59 -5.10 -5.16 1.89
C SER A 59 -3.96 -4.31 2.44
N ILE A 60 -3.56 -3.25 1.73
CA ILE A 60 -2.55 -2.28 2.20
C ILE A 60 -3.01 -1.62 3.51
N LEU A 61 -4.26 -1.17 3.59
CA LEU A 61 -4.82 -0.55 4.79
C LEU A 61 -4.79 -1.52 5.99
N VAL A 62 -5.18 -2.78 5.79
CA VAL A 62 -5.13 -3.81 6.84
C VAL A 62 -3.69 -4.06 7.29
N LEU A 63 -2.75 -4.22 6.36
CA LEU A 63 -1.34 -4.40 6.69
C LEU A 63 -0.75 -3.19 7.43
N PHE A 64 -1.17 -1.98 7.06
CA PHE A 64 -0.74 -0.75 7.75
C PHE A 64 -1.24 -0.72 9.20
N LYS A 65 -2.51 -1.06 9.45
CA LYS A 65 -3.06 -1.17 10.81
C LYS A 65 -2.31 -2.18 11.68
N ILE A 66 -1.88 -3.30 11.10
CA ILE A 66 -1.10 -4.32 11.82
C ILE A 66 0.28 -3.79 12.26
N VAL A 67 0.87 -2.85 11.53
CA VAL A 67 2.17 -2.25 11.92
C VAL A 67 2.03 -0.98 12.77
N GLU A 68 0.86 -0.34 12.75
CA GLU A 68 0.51 0.78 13.63
C GLU A 68 0.26 0.29 15.08
N LEU A 69 -0.64 -0.71 15.25
CA LEU A 69 -0.99 -1.36 16.53
C LEU A 69 0.19 -2.07 17.18
#